data_AF-A0A960ZKF9-F1
#
_entry.id   AF-A0A960ZKF9-F1
#
_cell.length_a   1.000
_cell.length_b   1.000
_cell.length_c   1.000
_cell.angle_alpha   90.00
_cell.angle_beta   90.00
_cell.angle_gamma   90.00
#
_symmetry.space_group_name_H-M   'P 1'
#
loop_
_entity.id
_entity.type
_entity.pdbx_description
1 polymer ?
#
loop_
_entity_poly.entity_id
_entity_poly.type
_entity_poly.pdbx_seq_one_letter_code
_entity_poly.pdbx_strand_id
1 'polypeptide(L)'
;MKKITIIRGGCKEPFILENGDKYDSVIIIEDAAGKAIARIPFVNTDFTEKYKGGILAPGTYRGICARRKSGDKAIWLFRSDRKITAQNQISAAEYMLPSLIPNPNHGGKKQMQYILIHRGGLNWDWSHGCVTILAHYFDRFAKHFSVDELCEVELIQAGE
;
A
#
# COMPACT_ATOMS: atom_id res chain seq x y z
N MET A 1 0.20 7.77 -16.87
CA MET A 1 -0.10 6.81 -15.79
C MET A 1 -0.25 7.61 -14.51
N LYS A 2 -1.18 7.27 -13.61
CA LYS A 2 -1.28 7.97 -12.31
C LYS A 2 -0.13 7.56 -11.39
N LYS A 3 0.26 8.43 -10.47
CA LYS A 3 1.26 8.15 -9.43
C LYS A 3 0.63 8.21 -8.04
N ILE A 4 1.02 7.28 -7.18
CA ILE A 4 0.68 7.24 -5.75
C ILE A 4 1.98 7.47 -4.99
N THR A 5 2.07 8.57 -4.24
CA THR A 5 3.19 8.80 -3.32
C THR A 5 2.72 8.53 -1.91
N ILE A 6 3.31 7.53 -1.27
CA ILE A 6 3.10 7.17 0.13
C ILE A 6 4.24 7.80 0.94
N ILE A 7 3.89 8.66 1.90
CA ILE A 7 4.84 9.33 2.78
C ILE A 7 4.71 8.71 4.17
N ARG A 8 5.62 7.80 4.53
CA ARG A 8 5.64 7.16 5.86
C ARG A 8 5.95 8.21 6.92
N GLY A 9 5.14 8.27 7.98
CA GLY A 9 5.28 9.30 9.02
C GLY A 9 4.95 10.72 8.55
N GLY A 10 4.29 10.87 7.40
CA GLY A 10 3.92 12.19 6.84
C GLY A 10 2.74 12.88 7.53
N CYS A 11 2.14 12.28 8.56
CA CYS A 11 1.05 12.83 9.35
C CYS A 11 1.57 13.33 10.72
N LYS A 12 1.49 14.65 10.95
CA LYS A 12 2.00 15.28 12.19
C LYS A 12 1.26 14.82 13.44
N GLU A 13 -0.03 14.57 13.32
CA GLU A 13 -0.90 14.11 14.39
C GLU A 13 -1.44 12.73 14.01
N PRO A 14 -0.71 11.65 14.33
CA PRO A 14 -1.09 10.32 13.92
C PRO A 14 -2.36 9.84 14.64
N PHE A 15 -3.20 9.08 13.95
CA PHE A 15 -4.31 8.38 14.58
C PHE A 15 -3.83 7.01 15.06
N ILE A 16 -3.90 6.75 16.36
CA ILE A 16 -3.44 5.51 16.98
C ILE A 16 -4.67 4.74 17.46
N LEU A 17 -4.83 3.50 16.98
CA LEU A 17 -5.91 2.61 17.41
C LEU A 17 -5.59 1.98 18.77
N GLU A 18 -6.61 1.45 19.44
CA GLU A 18 -6.46 0.73 20.73
C GLU A 18 -5.56 -0.51 20.63
N ASN A 19 -5.40 -1.09 19.43
CA ASN A 19 -4.53 -2.24 19.19
C ASN A 19 -3.06 -1.85 18.90
N GLY A 20 -2.71 -0.56 18.98
CA GLY A 20 -1.37 -0.03 18.72
C GLY A 20 -1.12 0.40 17.28
N ASP A 21 -2.04 0.12 16.36
CA ASP A 21 -1.85 0.48 14.95
C ASP A 21 -1.78 1.98 14.77
N LYS A 22 -0.70 2.40 14.11
CA LYS A 22 -0.39 3.80 13.89
C LYS A 22 -0.69 4.19 12.44
N TYR A 23 -1.69 5.04 12.27
CA TYR A 23 -2.04 5.65 11.00
C TYR A 23 -1.36 7.02 10.90
N ASP A 24 -0.04 7.01 10.69
CA ASP A 24 0.80 8.21 10.66
C ASP A 24 1.29 8.60 9.26
N SER A 25 0.86 7.88 8.24
CA SER A 25 1.32 8.08 6.86
C SER A 25 0.27 8.80 6.03
N VAL A 26 0.70 9.32 4.88
CA VAL A 26 -0.18 10.05 3.95
C VAL A 26 0.03 9.51 2.54
N ILE A 27 -1.06 9.41 1.76
CA ILE A 27 -0.99 9.18 0.32
C ILE A 27 -1.31 10.47 -0.43
N ILE A 28 -0.51 10.76 -1.46
CA ILE A 28 -0.79 11.77 -2.49
C ILE A 28 -1.04 11.02 -3.80
N ILE A 29 -2.11 11.36 -4.51
CA ILE A 29 -2.38 10.84 -5.84
C ILE A 29 -2.16 11.96 -6.85
N GLU A 30 -1.35 11.69 -7.85
CA GLU A 30 -1.07 12.60 -8.96
C GLU A 30 -1.60 12.00 -10.27
N ASP A 31 -2.11 12.86 -11.15
CA ASP A 31 -2.49 12.47 -12.49
C ASP A 31 -1.26 12.27 -13.42
N ALA A 32 -1.50 11.95 -14.69
CA ALA A 32 -0.43 11.71 -15.64
C ALA A 32 0.39 12.97 -15.99
N ALA A 33 -0.09 14.16 -15.66
CA ALA A 33 0.61 15.43 -15.83
C ALA A 33 1.38 15.85 -14.56
N GLY A 34 1.35 15.02 -13.49
CA GLY A 34 2.00 15.32 -12.21
C GLY A 34 1.19 16.28 -11.32
N LYS A 35 -0.08 16.55 -11.65
CA LYS A 35 -0.93 17.38 -10.79
C LYS A 35 -1.51 16.55 -9.66
N ALA A 36 -1.33 16.98 -8.42
CA ALA A 36 -1.97 16.37 -7.26
C ALA A 36 -3.51 16.48 -7.36
N ILE A 37 -4.19 15.34 -7.39
CA ILE A 37 -5.67 15.23 -7.49
C ILE A 37 -6.33 14.72 -6.22
N ALA A 38 -5.56 14.13 -5.30
CA ALA A 38 -6.06 13.75 -3.98
C ALA A 38 -4.93 13.68 -2.95
N ARG A 39 -5.29 13.94 -1.68
CA ARG A 39 -4.48 13.67 -0.50
C ARG A 39 -5.31 12.87 0.49
N ILE A 40 -4.81 11.71 0.87
CA ILE A 40 -5.46 10.74 1.74
C ILE A 40 -4.65 10.65 3.04
N PRO A 41 -5.15 11.21 4.15
CA PRO A 41 -4.45 11.15 5.43
C PRO A 41 -4.69 9.79 6.11
N PHE A 42 -3.99 9.56 7.21
CA PHE A 42 -4.18 8.40 8.10
C PHE A 42 -4.09 7.08 7.35
N VAL A 43 -2.87 6.79 6.92
CA VAL A 43 -2.49 5.54 6.29
C VAL A 43 -1.55 4.81 7.24
N ASN A 44 -1.75 3.51 7.41
CA ASN A 44 -0.84 2.63 8.12
C ASN A 44 0.02 1.90 7.08
N THR A 45 1.34 1.88 7.30
CA THR A 45 2.32 1.23 6.39
C THR A 45 3.12 0.13 7.08
N ASP A 46 2.76 -0.17 8.33
CA ASP A 46 3.44 -1.10 9.22
C ASP A 46 2.54 -2.31 9.51
N PHE A 47 3.13 -3.35 10.09
CA PHE A 47 2.37 -4.47 10.61
C PHE A 47 1.83 -4.13 12.01
N THR A 48 0.73 -4.76 12.40
CA THR A 48 0.11 -4.52 13.72
C THR A 48 0.99 -5.03 14.86
N GLU A 49 0.99 -4.39 16.03
CA GLU A 49 1.84 -4.81 17.18
C GLU A 49 1.63 -6.29 17.56
N LYS A 50 0.41 -6.81 17.37
CA LYS A 50 0.01 -8.17 17.72
C LYS A 50 0.29 -9.21 16.61
N TYR A 51 0.64 -8.77 15.40
CA TYR A 51 0.93 -9.67 14.27
C TYR A 51 2.30 -9.36 13.66
N LYS A 52 3.25 -10.29 13.78
CA LYS A 52 4.60 -10.08 13.23
C LYS A 52 4.58 -10.24 11.69
N GLY A 53 4.62 -9.12 10.98
CA GLY A 53 4.73 -9.05 9.52
C GLY A 53 6.04 -8.41 9.06
N GLY A 54 6.09 -8.04 7.77
CA GLY A 54 7.15 -7.17 7.24
C GLY A 54 6.68 -5.72 7.15
N ILE A 55 7.62 -4.81 6.94
CA ILE A 55 7.35 -3.39 6.58
C ILE A 55 7.83 -3.19 5.15
N LEU A 56 7.00 -2.66 4.24
CA LEU A 56 7.42 -2.44 2.85
C LEU A 56 8.63 -1.47 2.80
N ALA A 57 9.69 -1.83 2.08
CA ALA A 57 10.86 -0.95 1.96
C ALA A 57 10.54 0.32 1.14
N PRO A 58 11.14 1.49 1.45
CA PRO A 58 11.07 2.65 0.56
C PRO A 58 11.51 2.33 -0.88
N GLY A 59 10.97 3.07 -1.84
CA GLY A 59 11.31 2.96 -3.26
C GLY A 59 10.10 2.98 -4.18
N THR A 60 10.37 2.75 -5.47
CA THR A 60 9.35 2.76 -6.52
C THR A 60 8.87 1.35 -6.86
N TYR A 61 7.56 1.25 -7.07
CA TYR A 61 6.82 0.03 -7.36
C TYR A 61 5.80 0.30 -8.47
N ARG A 62 5.31 -0.78 -9.07
CA ARG A 62 4.14 -0.72 -9.93
C ARG A 62 2.92 -1.16 -9.14
N GLY A 63 1.79 -0.52 -9.40
CA GLY A 63 0.49 -0.87 -8.85
C GLY A 63 -0.49 -1.24 -9.96
N ILE A 64 -1.37 -2.18 -9.69
CA ILE A 64 -2.56 -2.43 -10.51
C ILE A 64 -3.80 -2.46 -9.63
N CYS A 65 -4.82 -1.71 -10.03
CA CYS A 65 -6.09 -1.72 -9.32
C CYS A 65 -6.89 -2.98 -9.69
N ALA A 66 -7.25 -3.80 -8.71
CA ALA A 66 -8.11 -4.96 -8.92
C ALA A 66 -9.11 -5.13 -7.77
N ARG A 67 -10.14 -5.96 -7.98
CA ARG A 67 -11.12 -6.27 -6.93
C ARG A 67 -10.65 -7.44 -6.09
N ARG A 68 -10.78 -7.31 -4.77
CA ARG A 68 -10.60 -8.40 -3.82
C ARG A 68 -11.86 -9.29 -3.83
N LYS A 69 -11.77 -10.47 -3.21
CA LYS A 69 -12.93 -11.36 -3.00
C LYS A 69 -14.09 -10.68 -2.26
N SER A 70 -13.80 -9.69 -1.41
CA SER A 70 -14.80 -8.86 -0.72
C SER A 70 -15.56 -7.89 -1.64
N GLY A 71 -15.14 -7.72 -2.90
CA GLY A 71 -15.69 -6.75 -3.85
C GLY A 71 -14.99 -5.38 -3.82
N ASP A 72 -14.27 -5.07 -2.75
CA ASP A 72 -13.50 -3.83 -2.61
C ASP A 72 -12.35 -3.77 -3.64
N LYS A 73 -12.11 -2.58 -4.18
CA LYS A 73 -10.89 -2.31 -4.96
C LYS A 73 -9.68 -2.38 -4.03
N ALA A 74 -8.52 -2.68 -4.59
CA ALA A 74 -7.22 -2.55 -3.94
C ALA A 74 -6.15 -2.33 -5.02
N ILE A 75 -5.06 -1.65 -4.67
CA ILE A 75 -3.89 -1.58 -5.53
C ILE A 75 -2.96 -2.73 -5.16
N TRP A 76 -2.74 -3.66 -6.07
CA TRP A 76 -1.78 -4.74 -5.91
C TRP A 76 -0.41 -4.24 -6.34
N LEU A 77 0.55 -4.29 -5.42
CA LEU A 77 1.92 -3.84 -5.67
C LEU A 77 2.75 -4.99 -6.23
N PHE A 78 3.56 -4.70 -7.25
CA PHE A 78 4.43 -5.66 -7.91
C PHE A 78 5.65 -4.98 -8.52
N ARG A 79 6.61 -5.80 -8.97
CA ARG A 79 7.77 -5.38 -9.77
C ARG A 79 7.79 -6.21 -11.04
N SER A 80 7.88 -5.55 -12.19
CA SER A 80 7.95 -6.21 -13.49
C SER A 80 8.45 -5.24 -14.54
N ASP A 81 9.35 -5.70 -15.40
CA ASP A 81 9.83 -4.96 -16.58
C ASP A 81 8.95 -5.22 -17.82
N ARG A 82 7.98 -6.13 -17.69
CA ARG A 82 7.09 -6.52 -18.79
C ARG A 82 5.90 -5.56 -18.90
N LYS A 83 5.31 -5.48 -20.09
CA LYS A 83 4.01 -4.83 -20.26
C LYS A 83 2.93 -5.71 -19.61
N ILE A 84 2.31 -5.17 -18.56
CA ILE A 84 1.18 -5.76 -17.85
C ILE A 84 -0.06 -4.95 -18.21
N THR A 85 -1.20 -5.60 -18.42
CA THR A 85 -2.50 -4.95 -18.70
C THR A 85 -3.61 -5.45 -17.78
N ALA A 86 -3.39 -6.54 -17.04
CA ALA A 86 -4.37 -7.12 -16.13
C ALA A 86 -3.67 -7.84 -14.96
N GLN A 87 -4.34 -7.93 -13.81
CA GLN A 87 -3.75 -8.49 -12.60
C GLN A 87 -3.30 -9.95 -12.78
N ASN A 88 -4.07 -10.76 -13.50
CA ASN A 88 -3.81 -12.19 -13.71
C ASN A 88 -2.55 -12.49 -14.55
N GLN A 89 -1.90 -11.48 -15.13
CA GLN A 89 -0.65 -11.61 -15.87
C GLN A 89 0.60 -11.54 -14.97
N ILE A 90 0.41 -11.16 -13.70
CA ILE A 90 1.48 -10.97 -12.73
C ILE A 90 1.76 -12.30 -12.04
N SER A 91 3.00 -12.77 -12.16
CA SER A 91 3.44 -14.01 -11.52
C SER A 91 3.65 -13.83 -10.01
N ALA A 92 3.64 -14.93 -9.26
CA ALA A 92 3.91 -14.91 -7.82
C ALA A 92 5.28 -14.32 -7.48
N ALA A 93 6.27 -14.47 -8.37
CA ALA A 93 7.61 -13.90 -8.20
C ALA A 93 7.61 -12.37 -8.34
N GLU A 94 6.80 -11.81 -9.23
CA GLU A 94 6.69 -10.35 -9.41
C GLU A 94 5.96 -9.67 -8.26
N TYR A 95 5.16 -10.43 -7.49
CA TYR A 95 4.57 -9.98 -6.23
C TYR A 95 5.54 -10.00 -5.05
N MET A 96 6.77 -10.51 -5.22
CA MET A 96 7.80 -10.47 -4.18
C MET A 96 8.43 -9.08 -4.13
N LEU A 97 8.24 -8.39 -3.01
CA LEU A 97 8.74 -7.04 -2.77
C LEU A 97 9.73 -7.03 -1.59
N PRO A 98 10.72 -6.12 -1.59
CA PRO A 98 11.64 -5.99 -0.46
C PRO A 98 10.93 -5.46 0.78
N SER A 99 11.35 -5.98 1.93
CA SER A 99 10.94 -5.47 3.24
C SER A 99 12.07 -4.67 3.87
N LEU A 100 11.72 -3.62 4.61
CA LEU A 100 12.65 -2.84 5.43
C LEU A 100 13.25 -3.70 6.55
N ILE A 101 12.44 -4.60 7.12
CA ILE A 101 12.80 -5.48 8.23
C ILE A 101 12.71 -6.96 7.84
N PRO A 102 13.36 -7.87 8.59
CA PRO A 102 13.13 -9.31 8.45
C PRO A 102 11.65 -9.68 8.61
N ASN A 103 11.09 -10.44 7.66
CA ASN A 103 9.69 -10.90 7.74
C ASN A 103 9.65 -12.37 8.19
N PRO A 104 9.06 -12.69 9.37
CA PRO A 104 9.01 -14.05 9.88
C PRO A 104 8.19 -15.00 8.99
N ASN A 105 7.20 -14.51 8.24
CA ASN A 105 6.42 -15.31 7.29
C ASN A 105 7.25 -15.80 6.10
N HIS A 106 8.46 -15.27 5.91
CA HIS A 106 9.38 -15.66 4.86
C HIS A 106 10.73 -16.17 5.43
N GLY A 107 10.69 -16.80 6.60
CA GLY A 107 11.88 -17.37 7.25
C GLY A 107 12.91 -16.31 7.65
N GLY A 108 12.46 -15.10 8.02
CA GLY A 108 13.32 -13.99 8.42
C GLY A 108 14.02 -13.26 7.25
N LYS A 109 13.66 -13.57 6.00
CA LYS A 109 14.18 -12.84 4.84
C LYS A 109 13.58 -11.42 4.78
N LYS A 110 14.34 -10.46 4.24
CA LYS A 110 13.87 -9.07 3.97
C LYS A 110 12.98 -9.00 2.72
N GLN A 111 11.89 -9.76 2.73
CA GLN A 111 10.96 -9.84 1.60
C GLN A 111 9.53 -10.01 2.08
N MET A 112 8.60 -9.65 1.21
CA MET A 112 7.16 -9.63 1.41
C MET A 112 6.48 -10.06 0.11
N GLN A 113 5.25 -10.59 0.21
CA GLN A 113 4.51 -11.03 -0.96
C GLN A 113 3.07 -10.54 -0.92
N TYR A 114 2.49 -10.28 -2.10
CA TYR A 114 1.07 -9.92 -2.28
C TYR A 114 0.66 -8.67 -1.50
N ILE A 115 1.51 -7.65 -1.54
CA ILE A 115 1.27 -6.39 -0.82
C ILE A 115 0.22 -5.56 -1.54
N LEU A 116 -0.72 -5.03 -0.75
CA LEU A 116 -1.89 -4.30 -1.21
C LEU A 116 -1.92 -2.89 -0.61
N ILE A 117 -2.46 -1.93 -1.35
CA ILE A 117 -3.07 -0.71 -0.78
C ILE A 117 -4.58 -0.95 -0.71
N HIS A 118 -5.14 -1.05 0.49
CA HIS A 118 -6.55 -1.41 0.67
C HIS A 118 -7.21 -0.76 1.88
N ARG A 119 -8.53 -0.97 2.00
CA ARG A 119 -9.33 -0.57 3.16
C ARG A 119 -8.86 -1.32 4.41
N GLY A 120 -8.51 -0.59 5.47
CA GLY A 120 -8.34 -1.07 6.84
C GLY A 120 -9.14 -0.21 7.82
N GLY A 121 -8.89 -0.33 9.12
CA GLY A 121 -9.56 0.51 10.14
C GLY A 121 -9.59 -0.09 11.53
N LEU A 122 -10.58 0.34 12.32
CA LEU A 122 -10.77 0.01 13.75
C LEU A 122 -10.93 -1.49 14.06
N ASN A 123 -11.04 -2.33 13.04
CA ASN A 123 -11.10 -3.79 13.20
C ASN A 123 -9.77 -4.39 12.74
N TRP A 124 -9.36 -5.45 13.43
CA TRP A 124 -8.15 -6.20 13.11
C TRP A 124 -8.05 -6.52 11.61
N ASP A 125 -7.06 -5.93 10.96
CA ASP A 125 -6.69 -6.19 9.59
C ASP A 125 -5.48 -7.13 9.55
N TRP A 126 -5.68 -8.32 8.97
CA TRP A 126 -4.68 -9.39 8.82
C TRP A 126 -3.58 -9.03 7.79
N SER A 127 -3.04 -7.82 7.88
CA SER A 127 -2.05 -7.27 6.97
C SER A 127 -0.72 -8.01 7.13
N HIS A 128 -0.20 -8.58 6.04
CA HIS A 128 1.16 -9.13 5.98
C HIS A 128 2.22 -8.01 5.80
N GLY A 129 1.85 -6.75 6.10
CA GLY A 129 2.56 -5.52 5.77
C GLY A 129 2.04 -4.83 4.50
N CYS A 130 0.75 -4.99 4.23
CA CYS A 130 -0.03 -4.14 3.34
C CYS A 130 -0.10 -2.70 3.85
N VAL A 131 -0.40 -1.79 2.94
CA VAL A 131 -0.70 -0.40 3.24
C VAL A 131 -2.21 -0.26 3.44
N THR A 132 -2.63 0.13 4.63
CA THR A 132 -4.05 0.22 4.97
C THR A 132 -4.50 1.67 5.14
N ILE A 133 -5.65 1.98 4.57
CA ILE A 133 -6.27 3.31 4.64
C ILE A 133 -7.50 3.18 5.54
N LEU A 134 -7.68 4.10 6.50
CA LEU A 134 -8.87 4.12 7.35
C LEU A 134 -10.15 4.10 6.49
N ALA A 135 -11.12 3.28 6.90
CA ALA A 135 -12.33 2.99 6.12
C ALA A 135 -13.05 4.23 5.58
N HIS A 136 -13.15 5.29 6.37
CA HIS A 136 -13.83 6.54 5.98
C HIS A 136 -13.08 7.36 4.91
N TYR A 137 -11.78 7.14 4.71
CA TYR A 137 -11.01 7.74 3.62
C TYR A 137 -10.87 6.83 2.41
N PHE A 138 -11.11 5.53 2.56
CA PHE A 138 -10.84 4.56 1.49
C PHE A 138 -11.67 4.83 0.23
N ASP A 139 -12.94 5.19 0.35
CA ASP A 139 -13.78 5.45 -0.83
C ASP A 139 -13.31 6.68 -1.61
N ARG A 140 -12.73 7.67 -0.92
CA ARG A 140 -12.07 8.82 -1.55
C ARG A 140 -10.83 8.41 -2.34
N PHE A 141 -10.09 7.40 -1.89
CA PHE A 141 -8.96 6.84 -2.61
C PHE A 141 -9.42 5.99 -3.81
N ALA A 142 -10.32 5.04 -3.58
CA ALA A 142 -10.71 4.02 -4.55
C ALA A 142 -11.44 4.56 -5.79
N LYS A 143 -12.07 5.74 -5.70
CA LYS A 143 -12.73 6.39 -6.86
C LYS A 143 -11.74 6.87 -7.94
N HIS A 144 -10.46 7.05 -7.60
CA HIS A 144 -9.45 7.54 -8.54
C HIS A 144 -8.87 6.46 -9.46
N PHE A 145 -9.16 5.18 -9.19
CA PHE A 145 -8.61 4.05 -9.94
C PHE A 145 -9.72 3.17 -10.51
N SER A 146 -9.64 2.88 -11.81
CA SER A 146 -10.47 1.88 -12.48
C SER A 146 -9.88 0.49 -12.31
N VAL A 147 -10.70 -0.57 -12.41
CA VAL A 147 -10.17 -1.94 -12.41
C VAL A 147 -9.23 -2.11 -13.61
N ASP A 148 -8.13 -2.84 -13.40
CA ASP A 148 -6.98 -3.02 -14.30
C ASP A 148 -6.20 -1.75 -14.64
N GLU A 149 -6.50 -0.62 -13.99
CA GLU A 149 -5.70 0.58 -14.12
C GLU A 149 -4.34 0.41 -13.45
N LEU A 150 -3.28 0.70 -14.20
CA LEU A 150 -1.91 0.73 -13.70
C LEU A 150 -1.58 2.09 -13.08
N CYS A 151 -0.76 2.05 -12.04
CA CYS A 151 -0.15 3.22 -11.44
C CYS A 151 1.32 2.98 -11.09
N GLU A 152 2.05 4.08 -10.97
CA GLU A 152 3.32 4.09 -10.24
C GLU A 152 3.01 4.28 -8.75
N VAL A 153 3.78 3.60 -7.89
CA VAL A 153 3.70 3.78 -6.44
C VAL A 153 5.08 4.06 -5.91
N GLU A 154 5.27 5.22 -5.32
CA GLU A 154 6.50 5.62 -4.66
C GLU A 154 6.26 5.65 -3.14
N LEU A 155 7.10 4.94 -2.39
CA LEU A 155 7.08 4.97 -0.92
C LEU A 155 8.35 5.68 -0.44
N ILE A 156 8.17 6.77 0.31
CA ILE A 156 9.24 7.56 0.91
C ILE A 156 9.07 7.65 2.42
N GLN A 157 10.16 7.91 3.13
CA GLN A 157 10.17 8.19 4.57
C GLN A 157 10.11 9.70 4.80
N ALA A 158 9.27 10.17 5.73
CA ALA A 158 9.29 11.57 6.10
C ALA A 158 10.63 11.95 6.76
N GLY A 159 11.26 13.02 6.28
CA GLY A 159 12.50 13.56 6.83
C GLY A 159 13.78 13.08 6.14
N GLU A 160 13.67 12.23 5.12
CA GLU A 160 14.73 11.93 4.12
C GLU A 160 14.51 12.75 2.85
#